data_AF-A0A3M1GXX6-F1
#
_entry.id   AF-A0A3M1GXX6-F1
#
_cell.length_a   1.000
_cell.length_b   1.000
_cell.length_c   1.000
_cell.angle_alpha   90.00
_cell.angle_beta   90.00
_cell.angle_gamma   90.00
#
_symmetry.space_group_name_H-M   'P 1'
#
loop_
_entity.id
_entity.type
_entity.pdbx_description
1 polymer ?
#
loop_
_entity_poly.entity_id
_entity_poly.type
_entity_poly.pdbx_seq_one_letter_code
_entity_poly.pdbx_strand_id
1 'polypeptide(L)'
;EYGRRHDAFGERARQIVAEGLEAGLGREDIARDLERAARDVIAGRGSFYWEVVAGSFVSRGRSFAQLSSYAEAGIDRYLIEAVLDERTTEICRFLHGKTFSVSAGLRTFDRVDAEPDLVKELTPWVREAVDPDSGRKVLYIERGDDRTRVAEVTRSGLGTRDDRGEFARGLSERDLANLGISFPPYHGLCRTTTVADIG
;
A
#
# COMPACT_ATOMS: atom_id res chain seq x y z
N GLU A 1 -14.19 -29.49 2.55
CA GLU A 1 -12.93 -29.76 1.81
C GLU A 1 -12.34 -28.48 1.20
N TYR A 2 -13.16 -27.63 0.58
CA TYR A 2 -12.74 -26.35 -0.01
C TYR A 2 -12.01 -25.39 0.96
N GLY A 3 -12.54 -25.17 2.18
CA GLY A 3 -11.90 -24.28 3.18
C GLY A 3 -10.48 -24.70 3.55
N ARG A 4 -10.25 -25.99 3.82
CA ARG A 4 -8.90 -26.53 4.12
C ARG A 4 -7.91 -26.34 2.97
N ARG A 5 -8.36 -26.41 1.71
CA ARG A 5 -7.50 -26.15 0.53
C ARG A 5 -7.11 -24.67 0.43
N HIS A 6 -7.99 -23.75 0.82
CA HIS A 6 -7.69 -22.32 0.86
C HIS A 6 -6.75 -21.96 2.00
N ASP A 7 -6.92 -22.56 3.18
CA ASP A 7 -6.02 -22.33 4.33
C ASP A 7 -4.59 -22.81 4.04
N ALA A 8 -4.46 -24.04 3.51
CA ALA A 8 -3.18 -24.61 3.10
C ALA A 8 -2.51 -23.79 1.98
N PHE A 9 -3.30 -23.25 1.05
CA PHE A 9 -2.77 -22.34 0.04
C PHE A 9 -2.31 -21.01 0.65
N GLY A 10 -3.04 -20.46 1.63
CA GLY A 10 -2.64 -19.25 2.34
C GLY A 10 -1.28 -19.39 3.04
N GLU A 11 -1.06 -20.53 3.72
CA GLU A 11 0.24 -20.87 4.31
C GLU A 11 1.34 -20.99 3.25
N ARG A 12 1.08 -21.73 2.17
CA ARG A 12 2.04 -21.89 1.07
C ARG A 12 2.37 -20.55 0.39
N ALA A 13 1.38 -19.68 0.20
CA ALA A 13 1.58 -18.36 -0.39
C ALA A 13 2.47 -17.47 0.50
N ARG A 14 2.27 -17.49 1.82
CA ARG A 14 3.16 -16.80 2.78
C ARG A 14 4.59 -17.32 2.69
N GLN A 15 4.77 -18.64 2.62
CA GLN A 15 6.09 -19.26 2.48
C GLN A 15 6.79 -18.84 1.17
N ILE A 16 6.09 -18.87 0.03
CA ILE A 16 6.64 -18.43 -1.27
C ILE A 16 7.10 -16.98 -1.21
N VAL A 17 6.31 -16.10 -0.60
CA VAL A 17 6.67 -14.69 -0.45
C VAL A 17 7.89 -14.54 0.45
N ALA A 18 7.94 -15.23 1.60
CA ALA A 18 9.07 -15.16 2.53
C ALA A 18 10.38 -15.65 1.86
N GLU A 19 10.36 -16.86 1.28
CA GLU A 19 11.51 -17.46 0.58
C GLU A 19 11.97 -16.56 -0.58
N GLY A 20 11.04 -15.99 -1.34
CA GLY A 20 11.35 -15.10 -2.44
C GLY A 20 12.01 -13.80 -1.97
N LEU A 21 11.54 -13.20 -0.88
CA LEU A 21 12.15 -12.00 -0.30
C LEU A 21 13.54 -12.29 0.25
N GLU A 22 13.72 -13.40 0.98
CA GLU A 22 15.02 -13.83 1.52
C GLU A 22 16.05 -14.10 0.40
N ALA A 23 15.61 -14.68 -0.71
CA ALA A 23 16.43 -14.93 -1.89
C ALA A 23 16.65 -13.69 -2.78
N GLY A 24 16.08 -12.54 -2.42
CA GLY A 24 16.20 -11.29 -3.18
C GLY A 24 15.45 -11.30 -4.52
N LEU A 25 14.43 -12.14 -4.66
CA LEU A 25 13.64 -12.25 -5.88
C LEU A 25 12.80 -10.99 -6.14
N GLY A 26 12.63 -10.69 -7.42
CA GLY A 26 11.76 -9.61 -7.86
C GLY A 26 10.28 -9.96 -7.74
N ARG A 27 9.43 -8.93 -7.78
CA ARG A 27 7.97 -9.05 -7.81
C ARG A 27 7.46 -10.05 -8.85
N GLU A 28 8.05 -10.04 -10.06
CA GLU A 28 7.60 -10.89 -11.16
C GLU A 28 7.91 -12.37 -10.93
N ASP A 29 9.04 -12.68 -10.32
CA ASP A 29 9.40 -14.06 -9.92
C ASP A 29 8.41 -14.57 -8.86
N ILE A 30 8.20 -13.78 -7.81
CA ILE A 30 7.26 -14.11 -6.73
C ILE A 30 5.84 -14.27 -7.29
N ALA A 31 5.40 -13.41 -8.21
CA ALA A 31 4.10 -13.51 -8.86
C ALA A 31 3.96 -14.82 -9.66
N ARG A 32 4.99 -15.22 -10.41
CA ARG A 32 4.99 -16.49 -11.15
C ARG A 32 4.90 -17.70 -10.22
N ASP A 33 5.57 -17.66 -9.07
CA ASP A 33 5.53 -18.75 -8.10
C ASP A 33 4.16 -18.86 -7.41
N LEU A 34 3.57 -17.72 -7.05
CA LEU A 34 2.21 -17.66 -6.52
C LEU A 34 1.18 -18.18 -7.54
N GLU A 35 1.27 -17.75 -8.81
CA GLU A 35 0.38 -18.21 -9.87
C GLU A 35 0.48 -19.73 -10.08
N ARG A 36 1.71 -20.27 -10.07
CA ARG A 36 1.95 -21.71 -10.18
C ARG A 36 1.34 -22.47 -9.00
N ALA A 37 1.53 -22.01 -7.78
CA ALA A 37 0.99 -22.65 -6.58
C ALA A 37 -0.55 -22.57 -6.48
N ALA A 38 -1.15 -21.54 -7.09
CA ALA A 38 -2.59 -21.31 -7.03
C ALA A 38 -3.40 -22.01 -8.13
N ARG A 39 -2.73 -22.54 -9.17
CA ARG A 39 -3.36 -23.04 -10.41
C ARG A 39 -4.55 -23.98 -10.16
N ASP A 40 -4.45 -24.86 -9.17
CA ASP A 40 -5.46 -25.87 -8.85
C ASP A 40 -6.36 -25.50 -7.66
N VAL A 41 -6.14 -24.32 -7.06
CA VAL A 41 -6.87 -23.84 -5.87
C VAL A 41 -7.76 -22.65 -6.21
N ILE A 42 -7.26 -21.72 -7.03
CA ILE A 42 -7.94 -20.48 -7.40
C ILE A 42 -7.96 -20.38 -8.92
N ALA A 43 -9.05 -20.86 -9.52
CA ALA A 43 -9.26 -20.76 -10.96
C ALA A 43 -9.62 -19.32 -11.38
N GLY A 44 -9.26 -18.95 -12.61
CA GLY A 44 -9.76 -17.74 -13.27
C GLY A 44 -9.06 -16.42 -12.90
N ARG A 45 -7.94 -16.45 -12.16
CA ARG A 45 -7.10 -15.26 -11.92
C ARG A 45 -5.97 -15.22 -12.95
N GLY A 46 -5.87 -14.12 -13.70
CA GLY A 46 -4.76 -13.90 -14.63
C GLY A 46 -3.51 -13.39 -13.93
N SER A 47 -2.35 -13.48 -14.60
CA SER A 47 -1.03 -13.05 -14.10
C SER A 47 -1.02 -11.67 -13.42
N PHE A 48 -1.74 -10.68 -13.96
CA PHE A 48 -1.84 -9.33 -13.37
C PHE A 48 -2.33 -9.33 -11.91
N TYR A 49 -3.24 -10.25 -11.55
CA TYR A 49 -3.70 -10.38 -10.17
C TYR A 49 -2.54 -10.76 -9.24
N TRP A 50 -1.73 -11.74 -9.64
CA TRP A 50 -0.58 -12.22 -8.87
C TRP A 50 0.53 -11.18 -8.79
N GLU A 51 0.70 -10.39 -9.84
CA GLU A 51 1.58 -9.22 -9.83
C GLU A 51 1.18 -8.16 -8.79
N VAL A 52 -0.12 -7.89 -8.64
CA VAL A 52 -0.64 -6.98 -7.61
C VAL A 52 -0.41 -7.55 -6.21
N VAL A 53 -0.68 -8.84 -6.00
CA VAL A 53 -0.46 -9.52 -4.73
C VAL A 53 1.02 -9.47 -4.35
N ALA A 54 1.90 -9.98 -5.20
CA ALA A 54 3.34 -9.97 -4.98
C ALA A 54 3.88 -8.55 -4.78
N GLY A 55 3.43 -7.59 -5.59
CA GLY A 55 3.84 -6.19 -5.46
C GLY A 55 3.45 -5.59 -4.11
N SER A 56 2.29 -5.94 -3.57
CA SER A 56 1.85 -5.46 -2.26
C SER A 56 2.73 -5.97 -1.11
N PHE A 57 3.17 -7.23 -1.16
CA PHE A 57 4.06 -7.82 -0.17
C PHE A 57 5.46 -7.21 -0.25
N VAL A 58 6.03 -7.12 -1.45
CA VAL A 58 7.37 -6.54 -1.68
C VAL A 58 7.41 -5.09 -1.21
N SER A 59 6.43 -4.26 -1.60
CA SER A 59 6.40 -2.86 -1.18
C SER A 59 6.23 -2.71 0.32
N ARG A 60 5.42 -3.56 0.96
CA ARG A 60 5.22 -3.53 2.42
C ARG A 60 6.48 -3.95 3.18
N GLY A 61 7.15 -5.01 2.73
CA GLY A 61 8.44 -5.44 3.31
C GLY A 61 9.51 -4.35 3.19
N ARG A 62 9.55 -3.64 2.05
CA ARG A 62 10.42 -2.47 1.88
C ARG A 62 10.10 -1.38 2.89
N SER A 63 8.84 -1.01 3.06
CA SER A 63 8.45 0.02 4.03
C SER A 63 8.80 -0.36 5.46
N PHE A 64 8.60 -1.62 5.85
CA PHE A 64 9.04 -2.11 7.17
C PHE A 64 10.56 -1.97 7.35
N ALA A 65 11.35 -2.43 6.37
CA ALA A 65 12.80 -2.33 6.42
C ALA A 65 13.28 -0.88 6.51
N GLN A 66 12.72 0.03 5.71
CA GLN A 66 13.07 1.45 5.74
C GLN A 66 12.77 2.08 7.10
N LEU A 67 11.56 1.89 7.64
CA LEU A 67 11.18 2.46 8.93
C LEU A 67 12.01 1.88 10.07
N SER A 68 12.36 0.60 10.01
CA SER A 68 13.25 -0.04 11.00
C SER A 68 14.65 0.58 10.95
N SER A 69 15.22 0.76 9.76
CA SER A 69 16.50 1.45 9.59
C SER A 69 16.47 2.91 10.07
N TYR A 70 15.35 3.62 9.88
CA TYR A 70 15.18 4.96 10.44
C TYR A 70 15.18 4.94 11.97
N ALA A 71 14.47 4.00 12.59
CA ALA A 71 14.46 3.85 14.05
C ALA A 71 15.85 3.51 14.60
N GLU A 72 16.58 2.60 13.95
CA GLU A 72 17.96 2.25 14.31
C GLU A 72 18.91 3.44 14.20
N ALA A 73 18.68 4.33 13.22
CA ALA A 73 19.43 5.56 13.03
C ALA A 73 18.99 6.72 13.96
N GLY A 74 18.00 6.51 14.84
CA GLY A 74 17.47 7.56 15.72
C GLY A 74 16.64 8.62 15.01
N ILE A 75 16.08 8.32 13.85
CA ILE A 75 15.26 9.21 13.04
C ILE A 75 13.80 9.06 13.46
N ASP A 76 13.16 10.17 13.85
CA ASP A 76 11.79 10.15 14.40
C ASP A 76 10.69 10.25 13.34
N ARG A 77 11.00 10.80 12.17
CA ARG A 77 10.05 11.10 11.10
C ARG A 77 10.55 10.65 9.74
N TYR A 78 9.61 10.38 8.85
CA TYR A 78 9.88 10.11 7.44
C TYR A 78 8.85 10.84 6.58
N LEU A 79 9.25 11.15 5.35
CA LEU A 79 8.39 11.74 4.34
C LEU A 79 8.06 10.72 3.24
N ILE A 80 6.88 10.87 2.65
CA ILE A 80 6.42 10.02 1.55
C ILE A 80 6.95 10.56 0.23
N GLU A 81 7.70 9.75 -0.49
CA GLU A 81 8.28 10.11 -1.78
C GLU A 81 7.65 9.26 -2.90
N ALA A 82 6.64 9.83 -3.55
CA ALA A 82 6.10 9.28 -4.79
C ALA A 82 7.02 9.57 -5.99
N VAL A 83 7.02 8.67 -6.98
CA VAL A 83 7.82 8.79 -8.22
C VAL A 83 7.46 10.02 -9.07
N LEU A 84 6.20 10.46 -9.00
CA LEU A 84 5.64 11.60 -9.75
C LEU A 84 5.79 11.54 -11.28
N ASP A 85 6.00 10.35 -11.87
CA ASP A 85 5.95 10.15 -13.32
C ASP A 85 4.50 10.11 -13.87
N GLU A 86 4.33 9.98 -15.18
CA GLU A 86 3.03 9.96 -15.87
C GLU A 86 2.09 8.84 -15.36
N ARG A 87 2.64 7.79 -14.76
CA ARG A 87 1.90 6.63 -14.23
C ARG A 87 1.57 6.76 -12.73
N THR A 88 2.04 7.83 -12.08
CA THR A 88 1.77 8.06 -10.66
C THR A 88 0.31 8.48 -10.47
N THR A 89 -0.41 7.71 -9.64
CA THR A 89 -1.85 7.89 -9.35
C THR A 89 -2.11 9.12 -8.51
N GLU A 90 -3.37 9.59 -8.49
CA GLU A 90 -3.77 10.72 -7.64
C GLU A 90 -3.58 10.40 -6.15
N ILE A 91 -3.73 9.12 -5.77
CA ILE A 91 -3.44 8.64 -4.41
C ILE A 91 -2.00 8.95 -4.00
N CYS A 92 -1.03 8.53 -4.82
CA CYS A 92 0.38 8.73 -4.49
C CYS A 92 0.78 10.20 -4.57
N ARG A 93 0.22 10.97 -5.50
CA ARG A 93 0.44 12.42 -5.62
C ARG A 93 -0.11 13.19 -4.41
N PHE A 94 -1.29 12.79 -3.91
CA PHE A 94 -1.85 13.37 -2.69
C PHE A 94 -0.90 13.14 -1.50
N LEU A 95 -0.42 11.90 -1.35
CA LEU A 95 0.42 11.49 -0.22
C LEU A 95 1.87 12.00 -0.33
N HIS A 96 2.36 12.29 -1.53
CA HIS A 96 3.71 12.82 -1.75
C HIS A 96 3.99 14.06 -0.88
N GLY A 97 5.14 14.07 -0.21
CA GLY A 97 5.59 15.14 0.68
C GLY A 97 4.90 15.18 2.05
N LYS A 98 3.95 14.28 2.34
CA LYS A 98 3.41 14.14 3.70
C LYS A 98 4.41 13.44 4.59
N THR A 99 4.40 13.79 5.86
CA THR A 99 5.34 13.32 6.87
C THR A 99 4.63 12.55 7.99
N PHE A 100 5.28 11.53 8.51
CA PHE A 100 4.73 10.63 9.52
C PHE A 100 5.80 10.24 10.55
N SER A 101 5.39 9.81 11.74
CA SER A 101 6.31 9.32 12.77
C SER A 101 6.73 7.88 12.49
N VAL A 102 8.04 7.62 12.56
CA VAL A 102 8.63 6.27 12.47
C VAL A 102 7.98 5.34 13.52
N SER A 103 7.90 5.80 14.77
CA SER A 103 7.32 5.00 15.85
C SER A 103 5.86 4.62 15.59
N ALA A 104 5.06 5.50 14.98
CA ALA A 104 3.66 5.22 14.67
C ALA A 104 3.52 4.24 13.51
N GLY A 105 4.37 4.35 12.49
CA GLY A 105 4.44 3.40 11.39
C GLY A 105 4.81 2.00 11.88
N LEU A 106 5.87 1.87 12.69
CA LEU A 106 6.31 0.60 13.26
C LEU A 106 5.24 -0.05 14.15
N ARG A 107 4.56 0.73 15.00
CA ARG A 107 3.41 0.21 15.78
C ARG A 107 2.29 -0.35 14.90
N THR A 108 2.12 0.15 13.69
CA THR A 108 1.13 -0.40 12.75
C THR A 108 1.59 -1.75 12.20
N PHE A 109 2.90 -1.92 11.93
CA PHE A 109 3.47 -3.21 11.56
C PHE A 109 3.32 -4.24 12.69
N ASP A 110 3.64 -3.87 13.93
CA ASP A 110 3.48 -4.75 15.10
C ASP A 110 2.04 -5.25 15.24
N ARG A 111 1.06 -4.37 14.99
CA ARG A 111 -0.36 -4.74 15.01
C ARG A 111 -0.76 -5.65 13.85
N VAL A 112 -0.22 -5.43 12.65
CA VAL A 112 -0.48 -6.31 11.51
C VAL A 112 0.12 -7.69 11.74
N ASP A 113 1.28 -7.78 12.38
CA ASP A 113 1.92 -9.05 12.73
C ASP A 113 1.13 -9.80 13.81
N ALA A 114 0.68 -9.09 14.85
CA ALA A 114 -0.14 -9.67 15.91
C ALA A 114 -1.55 -10.07 15.43
N GLU A 115 -2.14 -9.33 14.49
CA GLU A 115 -3.52 -9.48 14.02
C GLU A 115 -3.59 -9.47 12.47
N PRO A 116 -3.04 -10.48 11.79
CA PRO A 116 -2.91 -10.50 10.33
C PRO A 116 -4.25 -10.48 9.58
N ASP A 117 -5.32 -11.00 10.20
CA ASP A 117 -6.66 -10.99 9.63
C ASP A 117 -7.24 -9.56 9.52
N LEU A 118 -6.76 -8.62 10.34
CA LEU A 118 -7.16 -7.22 10.33
C LEU A 118 -6.35 -6.35 9.37
N VAL A 119 -5.46 -6.94 8.55
CA VAL A 119 -4.57 -6.18 7.65
C VAL A 119 -5.30 -5.16 6.77
N LYS A 120 -6.53 -5.47 6.33
CA LYS A 120 -7.36 -4.59 5.50
C LYS A 120 -7.87 -3.37 6.28
N GLU A 121 -8.07 -3.50 7.57
CA GLU A 121 -8.51 -2.41 8.45
C GLU A 121 -7.32 -1.58 8.92
N LEU A 122 -6.22 -2.24 9.27
CA LEU A 122 -4.99 -1.62 9.78
C LEU A 122 -4.20 -0.88 8.70
N THR A 123 -4.27 -1.35 7.46
CA THR A 123 -3.55 -0.77 6.30
C THR A 123 -4.43 -0.79 5.06
N PRO A 124 -5.53 -0.02 5.05
CA PRO A 124 -6.51 -0.04 3.97
C PRO A 124 -5.91 0.48 2.67
N TRP A 125 -6.35 -0.08 1.55
CA TRP A 125 -6.07 0.53 0.25
C TRP A 125 -6.92 1.79 0.07
N VAL A 126 -6.28 2.84 -0.40
CA VAL A 126 -6.98 4.03 -0.86
C VAL A 126 -7.52 3.76 -2.26
N ARG A 127 -8.76 4.19 -2.49
CA ARG A 127 -9.52 4.01 -3.73
C ARG A 127 -9.88 5.37 -4.31
N GLU A 128 -10.21 5.36 -5.60
CA GLU A 128 -10.67 6.53 -6.35
C GLU A 128 -12.09 6.29 -6.85
N ALA A 129 -12.90 7.35 -6.87
CA ALA A 129 -14.21 7.36 -7.53
C ALA A 129 -14.52 8.78 -8.00
N VAL A 130 -15.49 8.91 -8.90
CA VAL A 130 -16.06 10.20 -9.26
C VAL A 130 -17.23 10.47 -8.32
N ASP A 131 -17.21 11.63 -7.66
CA ASP A 131 -18.31 12.13 -6.85
C ASP A 131 -19.45 12.56 -7.80
N PRO A 132 -20.66 11.99 -7.66
CA PRO A 132 -21.74 12.21 -8.63
C PRO A 132 -22.27 13.64 -8.60
N ASP A 133 -22.17 14.34 -7.46
CA ASP A 133 -22.72 15.69 -7.30
C ASP A 133 -21.77 16.74 -7.89
N SER A 134 -20.47 16.63 -7.62
CA SER A 134 -19.46 17.59 -8.08
C SER A 134 -18.79 17.21 -9.41
N GLY A 135 -18.92 15.95 -9.84
CA GLY A 135 -18.19 15.39 -10.98
C GLY A 135 -16.68 15.26 -10.75
N ARG A 136 -16.19 15.56 -9.54
CA ARG A 136 -14.75 15.54 -9.21
C ARG A 136 -14.31 14.16 -8.74
N LYS A 137 -13.04 13.83 -8.96
CA LYS A 137 -12.47 12.62 -8.36
C LYS A 137 -12.32 12.81 -6.84
N VAL A 138 -12.66 11.78 -6.09
CA VAL A 138 -12.48 11.70 -4.64
C VAL A 138 -11.65 10.47 -4.29
N LEU A 139 -10.73 10.66 -3.34
CA LEU A 139 -9.97 9.60 -2.71
C LEU A 139 -10.73 9.14 -1.47
N TYR A 140 -10.80 7.84 -1.22
CA TYR A 140 -11.49 7.29 -0.05
C TYR A 140 -10.91 5.94 0.37
N ILE A 141 -11.24 5.52 1.58
CA ILE A 141 -11.06 4.14 2.04
C ILE A 141 -12.42 3.52 2.36
N GLU A 142 -12.46 2.19 2.39
CA GLU A 142 -13.61 1.40 2.81
C GLU A 142 -13.20 0.52 3.99
N ARG A 143 -14.04 0.47 5.02
CA ARG A 143 -13.91 -0.44 6.16
C ARG A 143 -15.29 -1.03 6.45
N GLY A 144 -15.49 -2.29 6.06
CA GLY A 144 -16.84 -2.86 6.02
C GLY A 144 -17.71 -2.04 5.07
N ASP A 145 -18.85 -1.56 5.57
CA ASP A 145 -19.79 -0.71 4.83
C ASP A 145 -19.47 0.80 4.94
N ASP A 146 -18.51 1.17 5.79
CA ASP A 146 -18.15 2.57 6.02
C ASP A 146 -17.17 3.08 4.97
N ARG A 147 -17.51 4.22 4.38
CA ARG A 147 -16.68 4.92 3.40
C ARG A 147 -16.19 6.24 3.98
N THR A 148 -14.88 6.37 4.15
CA THR A 148 -14.25 7.60 4.65
C THR A 148 -13.56 8.33 3.51
N ARG A 149 -13.96 9.59 3.26
CA ARG A 149 -13.28 10.45 2.29
C ARG A 149 -11.89 10.83 2.80
N VAL A 150 -10.89 10.66 1.94
CA VAL A 150 -9.49 10.98 2.20
C VAL A 150 -9.12 12.36 1.66
N ALA A 151 -9.53 12.66 0.42
CA ALA A 151 -9.32 13.95 -0.22
C ALA A 151 -10.23 14.12 -1.44
N GLU A 152 -10.38 15.35 -1.91
CA GLU A 152 -10.95 15.68 -3.21
C GLU A 152 -9.85 16.12 -4.16
N VAL A 153 -9.85 15.63 -5.40
CA VAL A 153 -8.93 16.06 -6.45
C VAL A 153 -9.53 17.26 -7.16
N THR A 154 -8.91 18.43 -7.00
CA THR A 154 -9.37 19.67 -7.64
C THR A 154 -8.71 19.92 -8.99
N ARG A 155 -7.48 19.42 -9.19
CA ARG A 155 -6.76 19.37 -10.46
C ARG A 155 -5.97 18.07 -10.53
N SER A 156 -6.23 17.26 -11.56
CA SER A 156 -5.51 16.01 -11.78
C SER A 156 -4.09 16.29 -12.25
N GLY A 157 -3.10 15.64 -11.63
CA GLY A 157 -1.70 15.61 -12.10
C GLY A 157 -1.36 14.33 -12.88
N LEU A 158 -2.25 13.33 -12.87
CA LEU A 158 -2.09 12.06 -13.59
C LEU A 158 -1.79 12.29 -15.09
N GLY A 159 -0.81 11.54 -15.61
CA GLY A 159 -0.34 11.68 -16.99
C GLY A 159 0.72 12.75 -17.19
N THR A 160 1.06 13.53 -16.15
CA THR A 160 2.09 14.57 -16.22
C THR A 160 3.21 14.27 -15.21
N ARG A 161 4.45 14.37 -15.70
CA ARG A 161 5.65 14.19 -14.89
C ARG A 161 5.85 15.40 -13.97
N ASP A 162 6.27 15.13 -12.74
CA ASP A 162 6.58 16.10 -11.67
C ASP A 162 5.39 17.01 -11.26
N ASP A 163 4.19 16.79 -11.81
CA ASP A 163 2.99 17.54 -11.46
C ASP A 163 2.21 16.84 -10.33
N ARG A 164 2.28 17.36 -9.12
CA ARG A 164 1.51 16.81 -8.00
C ARG A 164 -0.02 16.89 -8.22
N GLY A 165 -0.52 17.76 -9.09
CA GLY A 165 -1.93 18.11 -9.11
C GLY A 165 -2.32 18.95 -7.88
N GLU A 166 -3.61 19.12 -7.66
CA GLU A 166 -4.16 19.90 -6.55
C GLU A 166 -5.27 19.12 -5.85
N PHE A 167 -5.31 19.26 -4.53
CA PHE A 167 -6.25 18.56 -3.66
C PHE A 167 -6.90 19.53 -2.67
N ALA A 168 -8.16 19.30 -2.37
CA ALA A 168 -8.91 20.01 -1.34
C ALA A 168 -9.53 19.02 -0.35
N ARG A 169 -9.93 19.54 0.82
CA ARG A 169 -10.60 18.75 1.88
C ARG A 169 -9.83 17.46 2.24
N GLY A 170 -8.51 17.52 2.14
CA GLY A 170 -7.63 16.41 2.45
C GLY A 170 -7.54 16.21 3.95
N LEU A 171 -7.57 14.95 4.38
CA LEU A 171 -7.30 14.59 5.77
C LEU A 171 -5.90 15.06 6.19
N SER A 172 -5.78 15.39 7.48
CA SER A 172 -4.50 15.74 8.09
C SER A 172 -3.57 14.52 8.14
N GLU A 173 -2.26 14.72 8.26
CA GLU A 173 -1.30 13.63 8.42
C GLU A 173 -1.62 12.76 9.64
N ARG A 174 -2.08 13.39 10.73
CA ARG A 174 -2.54 12.67 11.93
C ARG A 174 -3.72 11.77 11.62
N ASP A 175 -4.73 12.27 10.91
CA ASP A 175 -5.92 11.48 10.58
C ASP A 175 -5.57 10.36 9.59
N LEU A 176 -4.72 10.63 8.61
CA LEU A 176 -4.21 9.61 7.68
C LEU A 176 -3.47 8.50 8.44
N ALA A 177 -2.60 8.84 9.39
CA ALA A 177 -1.91 7.87 10.22
C ALA A 177 -2.87 7.03 11.07
N ASN A 178 -3.88 7.66 11.68
CA ASN A 178 -4.92 6.96 12.45
C ASN A 178 -5.74 5.99 11.59
N LEU A 179 -5.88 6.29 10.29
CA LEU A 179 -6.53 5.44 9.31
C LEU A 179 -5.59 4.36 8.72
N GLY A 180 -4.33 4.29 9.15
CA GLY A 180 -3.37 3.32 8.63
C GLY A 180 -2.77 3.70 7.27
N ILE A 181 -2.92 4.96 6.85
CA ILE A 181 -2.43 5.50 5.59
C ILE A 181 -1.16 6.32 5.87
N SER A 182 -0.12 5.66 6.37
CA SER A 182 1.14 6.31 6.77
C SER A 182 2.38 5.78 6.04
N PHE A 183 2.31 4.65 5.35
CA PHE A 183 3.42 4.10 4.56
C PHE A 183 2.89 3.30 3.37
N PRO A 184 3.66 3.17 2.27
CA PRO A 184 3.25 2.38 1.13
C PRO A 184 3.23 0.86 1.44
N PRO A 185 2.48 0.06 0.65
CA PRO A 185 1.71 0.45 -0.53
C PRO A 185 0.32 1.00 -0.17
N TYR A 186 -0.10 2.04 -0.88
CA TYR A 186 -1.45 2.63 -0.72
C TYR A 186 -2.49 2.02 -1.67
N HIS A 187 -2.04 1.35 -2.73
CA HIS A 187 -2.84 0.68 -3.75
C HIS A 187 -2.00 -0.40 -4.45
N GLY A 188 -2.62 -1.18 -5.33
CA GLY A 188 -1.91 -2.17 -6.14
C GLY A 188 -0.80 -1.56 -7.00
N LEU A 189 0.36 -2.24 -7.08
CA LEU A 189 1.54 -1.80 -7.84
C LEU A 189 2.07 -0.42 -7.47
N CYS A 190 1.89 -0.01 -6.21
CA CYS A 190 2.43 1.24 -5.67
C CYS A 190 3.98 1.23 -5.71
N ARG A 191 4.56 2.27 -6.32
CA ARG A 191 6.02 2.49 -6.43
C ARG A 191 6.54 3.59 -5.50
N THR A 192 5.66 4.18 -4.70
CA THR A 192 6.02 5.19 -3.70
C THR A 192 6.91 4.57 -2.64
N THR A 193 7.85 5.37 -2.16
CA THR A 193 8.80 5.00 -1.11
C THR A 193 8.70 5.96 0.07
N THR A 194 9.45 5.68 1.12
CA THR A 194 9.70 6.63 2.20
C THR A 194 11.14 7.09 2.14
N VAL A 195 11.41 8.31 2.58
CA VAL A 195 12.75 8.81 2.86
C VAL A 195 12.78 9.44 4.25
N ALA A 196 13.93 9.36 4.91
CA ALA A 196 14.12 9.96 6.23
C ALA A 196 13.85 11.47 6.19
N ASP A 197 13.08 11.96 7.16
CA ASP A 197 12.84 13.39 7.35
C ASP A 197 13.81 13.87 8.43
N ILE A 198 14.97 14.34 7.97
CA ILE A 198 16.11 14.76 8.80
C ILE A 198 16.09 16.27 9.11
N GLY A 199 14.90 16.90 9.05
CA GLY A 199 14.70 18.34 9.24
C GLY A 199 15.41 18.93 10.45
#